data_AF-A0A1C5XKP3-F1
#
_entry.id   AF-A0A1C5XKP3-F1
#
_cell.length_a   1.000
_cell.length_b   1.000
_cell.length_c   1.000
_cell.angle_alpha   90.00
_cell.angle_beta   90.00
_cell.angle_gamma   90.00
#
_symmetry.space_group_name_H-M   'P 1'
#
loop_
_entity.id
_entity.type
_entity.pdbx_description
1 polymer ?
#
loop_
_entity_poly.entity_id
_entity_poly.type
_entity_poly.pdbx_seq_one_letter_code
_entity_poly.pdbx_strand_id
1 'polypeptide(L)'
;MQYQKEIAEKYSKEEICEMLDNVNGWRWDDRLGEKPCEDFDDLPRYNIHWWHKLMKRRTKKQYLQQVQWNLQSCLTAKEYYHHLHTKNLGCSEEKFEAWWRRCHMDEKFLGCYKESNDGN
;
A
#
# COMPACT_ATOMS: atom_id res chain seq x y z
N MET A 1 -4.20 10.14 -12.59
CA MET A 1 -3.97 11.51 -12.09
C MET A 1 -5.21 12.12 -11.44
N GLN A 2 -6.37 12.16 -12.10
CA GLN A 2 -7.59 12.75 -11.51
C GLN A 2 -8.02 12.06 -10.20
N TYR A 3 -8.10 10.73 -10.18
CA TYR A 3 -8.44 9.95 -8.98
C TYR A 3 -7.49 10.18 -7.78
N GLN A 4 -6.19 10.31 -8.03
CA GLN A 4 -5.20 10.56 -6.97
C GLN A 4 -5.36 11.96 -6.37
N LYS A 5 -5.61 12.96 -7.23
CA LYS A 5 -5.87 14.32 -6.81
C LYS A 5 -7.14 14.41 -5.96
N GLU A 6 -8.20 13.72 -6.38
CA GLU A 6 -9.46 13.65 -5.62
C GLU A 6 -9.28 12.99 -4.25
N ILE A 7 -8.51 11.91 -4.15
CA ILE A 7 -8.17 11.29 -2.85
C ILE A 7 -7.40 12.27 -1.96
N ALA A 8 -6.36 12.89 -2.48
CA ALA A 8 -5.50 13.80 -1.73
C ALA A 8 -6.21 15.10 -1.28
N GLU A 9 -7.25 15.52 -2.01
CA GLU A 9 -8.10 16.67 -1.64
C GLU A 9 -9.19 16.27 -0.63
N LYS A 10 -9.65 15.01 -0.66
CA LYS A 10 -10.77 14.54 0.16
C LYS A 10 -10.36 14.02 1.53
N TYR A 11 -9.17 13.43 1.65
CA TYR A 11 -8.72 12.74 2.86
C TYR A 11 -7.40 13.30 3.38
N SER A 12 -7.23 13.30 4.70
CA SER A 12 -5.93 13.63 5.31
C SER A 12 -4.89 12.55 5.02
N LYS A 13 -3.62 12.86 5.26
CA LYS A 13 -2.52 11.89 5.09
C LYS A 13 -2.67 10.72 6.06
N GLU A 14 -3.09 11.00 7.29
CA GLU A 14 -3.37 9.99 8.30
C GLU A 14 -4.51 9.06 7.84
N GLU A 15 -5.60 9.61 7.29
CA GLU A 15 -6.71 8.81 6.75
C GLU A 15 -6.26 7.96 5.57
N ILE A 16 -5.44 8.51 4.66
CA ILE A 16 -4.88 7.76 3.53
C ILE A 16 -3.98 6.61 4.03
N CYS A 17 -3.21 6.82 5.09
CA CYS A 17 -2.42 5.77 5.72
C CYS A 17 -3.29 4.68 6.36
N GLU A 18 -4.39 5.03 7.04
CA GLU A 18 -5.34 4.05 7.57
C GLU A 18 -6.02 3.24 6.45
N MET A 19 -6.38 3.91 5.35
CA MET A 19 -6.92 3.24 4.15
C MET A 19 -5.89 2.25 3.59
N LEU A 20 -4.62 2.65 3.51
CA LEU A 20 -3.52 1.78 3.12
C LEU A 20 -3.36 0.59 4.05
N ASP A 21 -3.48 0.77 5.36
CA ASP A 21 -3.39 -0.33 6.34
C ASP A 21 -4.51 -1.35 6.12
N ASN A 22 -5.74 -0.88 5.84
CA ASN A 22 -6.85 -1.76 5.51
C ASN A 22 -6.60 -2.55 4.23
N VAL A 23 -6.16 -1.88 3.17
CA VAL A 23 -5.84 -2.48 1.87
C VAL A 23 -4.68 -3.49 2.00
N ASN A 24 -3.61 -3.14 2.71
CA ASN A 24 -2.49 -4.03 3.02
C ASN A 24 -2.94 -5.25 3.85
N GLY A 25 -3.94 -5.06 4.72
CA GLY A 25 -4.61 -6.10 5.48
C GLY A 25 -5.56 -6.99 4.68
N TRP A 26 -5.65 -6.82 3.35
CA TRP A 26 -6.58 -7.53 2.46
C TRP A 26 -8.06 -7.26 2.80
N ARG A 27 -8.35 -6.06 3.31
CA ARG A 27 -9.69 -5.58 3.61
C ARG A 27 -10.07 -4.45 2.67
N TRP A 28 -11.33 -4.38 2.29
CA TRP A 28 -11.87 -3.22 1.60
C TRP A 28 -12.07 -2.09 2.62
N ASP A 29 -11.68 -0.87 2.27
CA ASP A 29 -11.96 0.31 3.07
C ASP A 29 -13.21 1.00 2.52
N ASP A 30 -14.23 1.23 3.34
CA ASP A 30 -15.52 1.77 2.91
C ASP A 30 -15.40 3.17 2.28
N ARG A 31 -14.32 3.92 2.57
CA ARG A 31 -14.03 5.22 1.96
C ARG A 31 -13.66 5.12 0.47
N LEU A 32 -13.38 3.91 -0.03
CA LEU A 32 -13.10 3.62 -1.45
C LEU A 32 -14.39 3.48 -2.28
N GLY A 33 -15.56 3.48 -1.63
CA GLY A 33 -16.85 3.27 -2.27
C GLY A 33 -17.30 1.81 -2.20
N GLU A 34 -18.16 1.42 -3.14
CA GLU A 34 -18.74 0.08 -3.17
C GLU A 34 -17.67 -0.99 -3.44
N LYS A 35 -17.80 -2.13 -2.77
CA LYS A 35 -16.96 -3.31 -3.01
C LYS A 35 -17.11 -3.75 -4.48
N PRO A 36 -16.04 -4.31 -5.08
CA PRO A 36 -16.07 -4.70 -6.49
C PRO A 36 -16.96 -5.92 -6.76
N CYS A 37 -17.33 -6.69 -5.73
CA CYS A 37 -18.28 -7.79 -5.80
C CYS A 37 -18.79 -8.16 -4.40
N GLU A 38 -19.96 -8.83 -4.34
CA GLU A 38 -20.60 -9.26 -3.09
C GLU A 38 -19.72 -10.24 -2.29
N ASP A 39 -19.03 -11.15 -2.98
CA ASP A 39 -18.16 -12.20 -2.40
C ASP A 39 -16.73 -11.73 -2.13
N PHE A 40 -16.45 -10.42 -2.17
CA PHE A 40 -15.08 -9.90 -2.06
C PHE A 40 -14.36 -10.39 -0.81
N ASP A 41 -15.05 -10.39 0.34
CA ASP A 41 -14.43 -10.76 1.62
C ASP A 41 -14.00 -12.22 1.69
N ASP A 42 -14.67 -13.09 0.92
CA ASP A 42 -14.41 -14.52 0.82
C ASP A 42 -13.32 -14.85 -0.22
N LEU A 43 -12.95 -13.89 -1.08
CA LEU A 43 -11.93 -14.12 -2.09
C LEU A 43 -10.56 -14.42 -1.45
N PRO A 44 -9.78 -15.36 -2.04
CA PRO A 44 -8.42 -15.61 -1.61
C PRO A 44 -7.53 -14.39 -1.89
N ARG A 45 -6.49 -14.20 -1.07
CA ARG A 45 -5.53 -13.09 -1.21
C ARG A 45 -4.81 -13.13 -2.56
N TYR A 46 -4.25 -14.29 -2.90
CA TYR A 46 -3.48 -14.52 -4.13
C TYR A 46 -3.63 -15.96 -4.62
N ASN A 47 -3.20 -16.19 -5.87
CA ASN A 47 -3.16 -17.51 -6.48
C ASN A 47 -1.84 -18.21 -6.11
N ILE A 48 -1.93 -19.23 -5.25
CA ILE A 48 -0.76 -19.97 -4.73
C ILE A 48 -0.27 -21.02 -5.74
N HIS A 49 -1.18 -21.83 -6.28
CA HIS A 49 -0.85 -22.89 -7.23
C HIS A 49 -1.04 -22.45 -8.69
N TRP A 50 -0.27 -23.07 -9.60
CA TRP A 50 -0.33 -22.80 -11.04
C TRP A 50 -1.73 -23.05 -11.63
N TRP A 51 -2.46 -24.07 -11.14
CA TRP A 51 -3.80 -24.40 -11.61
C TRP A 51 -4.85 -23.34 -11.26
N HIS A 52 -4.63 -22.51 -10.22
CA HIS A 52 -5.49 -21.36 -9.95
C HIS A 52 -5.43 -20.32 -11.07
N LYS A 53 -4.26 -20.16 -11.72
CA LYS A 53 -4.11 -19.27 -12.88
C LYS A 53 -4.84 -19.85 -14.09
N LEU A 54 -4.75 -21.18 -14.28
CA LEU A 54 -5.48 -21.86 -15.36
C LEU A 54 -6.99 -21.68 -15.23
N MET A 55 -7.53 -21.81 -14.02
CA MET A 55 -8.96 -21.60 -13.75
C MET A 55 -9.36 -20.13 -13.63
N LYS A 56 -8.43 -19.19 -13.88
CA LYS A 56 -8.66 -17.74 -13.79
C LYS A 56 -9.34 -17.33 -12.48
N ARG A 57 -8.99 -17.98 -11.36
CA ARG A 57 -9.61 -17.73 -10.06
C ARG A 57 -9.41 -16.27 -9.66
N ARG A 58 -10.51 -15.60 -9.28
CA ARG A 58 -10.51 -14.23 -8.77
C ARG A 58 -9.80 -14.17 -7.41
N THR A 59 -9.10 -13.07 -7.15
CA THR A 59 -8.36 -12.84 -5.92
C THR A 59 -8.50 -11.40 -5.45
N LYS A 60 -8.38 -11.15 -4.16
CA LYS A 60 -8.35 -9.79 -3.60
C LYS A 60 -7.24 -8.94 -4.23
N LYS A 61 -6.10 -9.55 -4.59
CA LYS A 61 -4.96 -8.86 -5.21
C LYS A 61 -5.35 -8.11 -6.49
N GLN A 62 -6.21 -8.72 -7.32
CA GLN A 62 -6.62 -8.11 -8.58
C GLN A 62 -7.38 -6.79 -8.39
N TYR A 63 -8.06 -6.61 -7.25
CA TYR A 63 -8.80 -5.40 -6.93
C TYR A 63 -7.97 -4.42 -6.11
N LEU A 64 -7.26 -4.91 -5.10
CA LEU A 64 -6.56 -4.08 -4.13
C LEU A 64 -5.23 -3.52 -4.64
N GLN A 65 -4.56 -4.17 -5.60
CA GLN A 65 -3.24 -3.74 -6.04
C GLN A 65 -3.26 -2.31 -6.62
N GLN A 66 -4.22 -2.00 -7.49
CA GLN A 66 -4.30 -0.67 -8.07
C GLN A 66 -4.70 0.39 -7.02
N VAL A 67 -5.59 0.03 -6.10
CA VAL A 67 -5.99 0.89 -4.98
C VAL A 67 -4.78 1.23 -4.11
N GLN A 68 -3.99 0.21 -3.74
CA GLN A 68 -2.78 0.37 -2.95
C GLN A 68 -1.81 1.35 -3.61
N TRP A 69 -1.55 1.17 -4.92
CA TRP A 69 -0.68 2.09 -5.67
C TRP A 69 -1.21 3.52 -5.71
N ASN A 70 -2.53 3.70 -5.85
CA ASN A 70 -3.15 5.02 -5.89
C ASN A 70 -3.09 5.73 -4.54
N LEU A 71 -3.30 5.02 -3.44
CA LEU A 71 -3.19 5.60 -2.10
C LEU A 71 -1.73 5.92 -1.76
N GLN A 72 -0.80 5.00 -2.07
CA GLN A 72 0.62 5.18 -1.78
C GLN A 72 1.22 6.35 -2.56
N SER A 73 0.76 6.62 -3.79
CA SER A 73 1.23 7.76 -4.58
C SER A 73 0.75 9.12 -4.05
N CYS A 74 -0.21 9.15 -3.13
CA CYS A 74 -0.66 10.36 -2.45
C CYS A 74 0.24 10.74 -1.25
N LEU A 75 1.20 9.88 -0.90
CA LEU A 75 2.10 10.06 0.23
C LEU A 75 3.55 10.17 -0.24
N THR A 76 4.35 10.93 0.49
CA THR A 76 5.80 10.79 0.39
C THR A 76 6.23 9.48 1.04
N ALA A 77 7.40 8.96 0.64
CA ALA A 77 7.96 7.77 1.25
C ALA A 77 8.12 7.93 2.77
N LYS A 78 8.54 9.12 3.24
CA LYS A 78 8.72 9.39 4.66
C LYS A 78 7.41 9.29 5.44
N GLU A 79 6.33 9.86 4.92
CA GLU A 79 5.01 9.80 5.57
C GLU A 79 4.49 8.38 5.70
N TYR A 80 4.58 7.60 4.62
CA TYR A 80 4.19 6.19 4.65
C TYR A 80 4.97 5.39 5.70
N TYR A 81 6.30 5.49 5.68
CA TYR A 81 7.13 4.74 6.62
C TYR A 81 7.04 5.27 8.05
N HIS A 82 6.82 6.57 8.25
CA HIS A 82 6.60 7.16 9.57
C HIS A 82 5.35 6.56 10.20
N HIS A 83 4.23 6.54 9.48
CA HIS A 83 3.00 5.92 9.96
C HIS A 83 3.20 4.43 10.26
N LEU A 84 3.79 3.67 9.32
CA LEU A 84 4.06 2.25 9.52
C LEU A 84 4.87 1.98 10.79
N HIS A 85 5.94 2.73 11.03
CA HIS A 85 6.80 2.49 12.19
C HIS A 85 6.17 2.98 13.49
N THR A 86 5.58 4.17 13.51
CA THR A 86 5.09 4.77 14.75
C THR A 86 3.73 4.23 15.17
N LYS A 87 2.83 3.94 14.22
CA LYS A 87 1.48 3.46 14.49
C LYS A 87 1.38 1.94 14.47
N ASN A 88 1.91 1.28 13.44
CA ASN A 88 1.73 -0.18 13.29
C ASN A 88 2.77 -0.98 14.08
N LEU A 89 4.01 -0.49 14.15
CA LEU A 89 5.10 -1.17 14.87
C LEU A 89 5.35 -0.61 16.28
N GLY A 90 4.70 0.51 16.65
CA GLY A 90 4.84 1.14 17.96
C GLY A 90 6.24 1.69 18.25
N CYS A 91 7.02 2.02 17.21
CA CYS A 91 8.32 2.65 17.38
C CYS A 91 8.18 4.09 17.87
N SER A 92 9.12 4.53 18.72
CA SER A 92 9.21 5.94 19.10
C SER A 92 9.67 6.80 17.92
N GLU A 93 9.33 8.09 17.96
CA GLU A 93 9.75 9.08 16.97
C GLU A 93 11.27 9.08 16.77
N GLU A 94 12.03 9.05 17.87
CA GLU A 94 13.50 9.01 17.84
C GLU A 94 14.04 7.77 17.11
N LYS A 95 13.42 6.61 17.33
CA LYS A 95 13.81 5.36 16.66
C LYS A 95 13.48 5.41 15.18
N PHE A 96 12.33 5.97 14.82
CA PHE A 96 11.98 6.18 13.41
C PHE A 96 12.97 7.12 12.73
N GLU A 97 13.26 8.30 13.29
CA GLU A 97 14.18 9.26 12.68
C GLU A 97 15.62 8.75 12.58
N ALA A 98 16.06 7.91 13.52
CA ALA A 98 17.35 7.22 13.43
C ALA A 98 17.36 6.19 12.28
N TRP A 99 16.28 5.41 12.13
CA TRP A 99 16.11 4.46 11.04
C TRP A 99 16.04 5.17 9.68
N TRP A 100 15.23 6.23 9.58
CA TRP A 100 15.01 7.00 8.36
C TRP A 100 16.33 7.58 7.84
N ARG A 101 17.09 8.25 8.72
CA ARG A 101 18.41 8.81 8.38
C ARG A 101 19.38 7.74 7.90
N ARG A 102 19.45 6.59 8.59
CA ARG A 102 20.32 5.47 8.18
C ARG A 102 19.97 4.94 6.80
N CYS A 103 18.67 4.80 6.49
CA CYS A 103 18.21 4.24 5.22
C CYS A 103 18.26 5.23 4.04
N HIS A 104 18.25 6.54 4.29
CA HIS A 104 18.14 7.57 3.24
C HIS A 104 19.32 8.55 3.15
N MET A 105 20.33 8.46 4.03
CA MET A 105 21.62 9.15 3.87
C MET A 105 22.69 8.27 3.19
N ASP A 106 22.41 6.97 3.00
CA ASP A 106 23.26 6.08 2.24
C ASP A 106 22.74 6.03 0.79
N GLU A 107 23.34 6.81 -0.11
CA GLU A 107 22.93 6.98 -1.53
C GLU A 107 22.72 5.64 -2.28
N LYS A 108 23.23 4.53 -1.74
CA LYS A 108 23.05 3.17 -2.27
C LYS A 108 21.62 2.63 -2.20
N PHE A 109 20.80 3.02 -1.21
CA PHE A 109 19.49 2.37 -1.04
C PHE A 109 18.42 2.88 -2.02
N LEU A 110 18.53 4.14 -2.47
CA LEU A 110 17.67 4.70 -3.52
C LEU A 110 17.95 4.08 -4.90
N GLY A 111 19.17 3.59 -5.13
CA GLY A 111 19.52 2.83 -6.34
C GLY A 111 18.80 1.49 -6.44
N CYS A 112 18.71 0.74 -5.33
CA CYS A 112 18.11 -0.60 -5.32
C CYS A 112 16.59 -0.60 -5.63
N TYR A 113 15.85 0.47 -5.33
CA TYR A 113 14.43 0.53 -5.66
C TYR A 113 14.15 0.91 -7.12
N LYS A 114 15.01 1.73 -7.73
CA LYS A 114 14.96 2.05 -9.17
C LYS A 114 15.18 0.79 -10.01
N GLU A 115 16.17 -0.01 -9.67
CA GLU A 115 16.48 -1.27 -10.39
C GLU A 115 15.38 -2.33 -10.24
N SER A 116 14.60 -2.32 -9.16
CA SER A 116 13.50 -3.28 -8.96
C SER A 116 12.20 -2.95 -9.70
N ASN A 117 12.05 -1.72 -10.22
CA ASN A 117 10.87 -1.28 -10.98
C ASN A 117 11.11 -1.14 -12.49
N ASP A 118 12.37 -1.07 -12.93
CA ASP A 118 12.73 -1.10 -14.35
C ASP A 118 13.05 -2.52 -14.86
N GLY A 119 12.87 -3.54 -14.01
CA GLY A 119 13.18 -4.94 -14.28
C GLY A 119 11.98 -5.88 -14.15
N ASN A 120 10.95 -5.70 -15.00
CA ASN A 120 10.09 -6.78 -15.51
C ASN A 120 9.21 -6.32 -16.67
#